data_AF-A0A6D2IJN0-F1
#
_entry.id   AF-A0A6D2IJN0-F1
#
_cell.length_a   1.000
_cell.length_b   1.000
_cell.length_c   1.000
_cell.angle_alpha   90.00
_cell.angle_beta   90.00
_cell.angle_gamma   90.00
#
_symmetry.space_group_name_H-M   'P 1'
#
loop_
_entity.id
_entity.type
_entity.pdbx_description
1 polymer ?
#
loop_
_entity_poly.entity_id
_entity_poly.type
_entity_poly.pdbx_seq_one_letter_code
_entity_poly.pdbx_strand_id
1 'polypeptide(L)'
;MTNMERQRRHLYDTRVCQVCKGGEESILHVLRDCPAMSGIWTRVVPPQRQREFFNASLLSWLFENLGHDADMGGYLWSTFFAMAAWWGWKWRC
;
A
#
# COMPACT_ATOMS: atom_id res chain seq x y z
N MET A 1 -7.92 -2.65 -11.14
CA MET A 1 -8.30 -1.24 -11.38
C MET A 1 -8.94 -0.71 -10.11
N THR A 2 -8.48 0.43 -9.58
CA THR A 2 -9.01 1.02 -8.34
C THR A 2 -10.32 1.77 -8.58
N ASN A 3 -11.09 2.06 -7.53
CA ASN A 3 -12.38 2.75 -7.67
C ASN A 3 -12.25 4.18 -8.22
N MET A 4 -11.17 4.91 -7.92
CA MET A 4 -10.89 6.19 -8.59
C MET A 4 -10.82 6.03 -10.12
N GLU A 5 -10.13 4.99 -10.61
CA GLU A 5 -10.03 4.71 -12.04
C GLU A 5 -11.33 4.17 -12.64
N ARG A 6 -12.11 3.38 -11.89
CA ARG A 6 -13.43 2.90 -12.34
C ARG A 6 -14.40 4.07 -12.52
N GLN A 7 -14.45 4.99 -11.56
CA GLN A 7 -15.29 6.18 -11.64
C GLN A 7 -14.86 7.10 -12.79
N ARG A 8 -13.54 7.33 -12.95
CA ARG A 8 -12.99 8.12 -14.07
C ARG A 8 -13.39 7.55 -15.44
N ARG A 9 -13.59 6.24 -15.54
CA ARG A 9 -13.99 5.53 -16.77
C ARG A 9 -15.51 5.28 -16.85
N HIS A 10 -16.30 5.85 -15.95
CA HIS A 10 -17.75 5.66 -15.87
C HIS A 10 -18.18 4.19 -15.70
N LEU A 11 -17.35 3.39 -15.02
CA LEU A 11 -17.62 1.98 -14.72
C LEU A 11 -18.18 1.77 -13.30
N TYR A 12 -18.16 2.80 -12.45
CA TYR A 12 -18.62 2.74 -11.08
C TYR A 12 -18.93 4.14 -10.54
N ASP A 13 -19.92 4.29 -9.68
CA ASP A 13 -20.40 5.62 -9.25
C ASP A 13 -19.60 6.22 -8.09
N THR A 14 -18.80 5.41 -7.41
CA THR A 14 -18.04 5.86 -6.24
C THR A 14 -16.54 5.62 -6.40
N ARG A 15 -15.77 6.55 -5.84
CA ARG A 15 -14.31 6.48 -5.70
C ARG A 15 -13.88 5.97 -4.33
N VAL A 16 -14.81 5.69 -3.42
CA VAL A 16 -14.52 5.33 -2.03
C VAL A 16 -13.94 3.92 -1.94
N CYS A 17 -12.92 3.76 -1.09
CA CYS A 17 -12.36 2.47 -0.73
C CYS A 17 -13.37 1.67 0.12
N GLN A 18 -13.74 0.48 -0.36
CA GLN A 18 -14.75 -0.35 0.33
C GLN A 18 -14.21 -1.00 1.61
N VAL A 19 -12.89 -1.13 1.73
CA VAL A 19 -12.22 -1.72 2.90
C VAL A 19 -12.34 -0.79 4.11
N CYS A 20 -11.97 0.48 3.97
CA CYS A 20 -11.98 1.43 5.09
C CYS A 20 -13.21 2.33 5.14
N LYS A 21 -13.95 2.45 4.03
CA LYS A 21 -15.12 3.34 3.86
C LYS A 21 -14.85 4.83 4.16
N GLY A 22 -13.58 5.25 4.22
CA GLY A 22 -13.20 6.59 4.70
C GLY A 22 -12.32 7.40 3.75
N GLY A 23 -11.77 6.80 2.68
CA GLY A 23 -10.87 7.47 1.74
C GLY A 23 -11.16 7.13 0.28
N GLU A 24 -10.63 7.94 -0.64
CA GLU A 24 -10.62 7.62 -2.07
C GLU A 24 -9.66 6.48 -2.37
N GLU A 25 -10.11 5.49 -3.14
CA GLU A 25 -9.34 4.33 -3.51
C GLU A 25 -8.35 4.66 -4.64
N SER A 26 -7.25 5.30 -4.27
CA SER A 26 -6.06 5.41 -5.10
C SER A 26 -5.18 4.16 -4.95
N ILE A 27 -4.19 4.00 -5.84
CA ILE A 27 -3.20 2.91 -5.71
C ILE A 27 -2.47 3.02 -4.35
N LEU A 28 -2.05 4.23 -3.99
CA LEU A 28 -1.29 4.46 -2.77
C LEU A 28 -2.15 4.27 -1.51
N HIS A 29 -3.42 4.67 -1.57
CA HIS A 29 -4.36 4.38 -0.49
C HIS A 29 -4.50 2.89 -0.26
N VAL A 30 -4.76 2.12 -1.33
CA VAL A 30 -4.91 0.67 -1.23
C VAL A 30 -3.66 0.01 -0.65
N LEU A 31 -2.49 0.39 -1.14
CA LEU A 31 -1.26 -0.32 -0.81
C LEU A 31 -0.64 0.14 0.51
N ARG A 32 -0.92 1.36 0.96
CA ARG A 32 -0.19 2.00 2.06
C ARG A 32 -1.08 2.72 3.08
N ASP A 33 -1.95 3.63 2.62
CA ASP A 33 -2.59 4.60 3.53
C ASP A 33 -3.94 4.15 4.09
N CYS A 34 -4.56 3.12 3.49
CA CYS A 34 -5.79 2.51 3.99
C CYS A 34 -5.53 1.98 5.41
N PRO A 35 -6.38 2.30 6.42
CA PRO A 35 -6.22 1.83 7.80
C PRO A 35 -5.91 0.34 7.96
N ALA A 36 -6.47 -0.51 7.08
CA ALA A 36 -6.19 -1.95 7.09
C ALA A 36 -4.74 -2.26 6.71
N MET A 37 -4.18 -1.55 5.72
CA MET A 37 -2.79 -1.73 5.29
C MET A 37 -1.80 -0.93 6.14
N SER A 38 -2.11 0.31 6.49
CA SER A 38 -1.24 1.14 7.33
C SER A 38 -0.98 0.48 8.67
N GLY A 39 -1.98 -0.19 9.27
CA GLY A 39 -1.81 -0.97 10.49
C GLY A 39 -0.82 -2.14 10.37
N ILE A 40 -0.70 -2.75 9.19
CA ILE A 40 0.34 -3.76 8.92
C ILE A 40 1.71 -3.06 8.86
N TRP A 41 1.81 -1.98 8.08
CA TRP A 41 3.07 -1.26 7.90
C TRP A 41 3.63 -0.69 9.20
N THR A 42 2.79 -0.13 10.07
CA THR A 42 3.22 0.40 11.38
C THR A 42 3.81 -0.69 12.29
N ARG A 43 3.46 -1.96 12.09
CA ARG A 43 4.00 -3.08 12.88
C ARG A 43 5.31 -3.64 12.35
N VAL A 44 5.55 -3.54 11.04
CA VAL A 44 6.71 -4.16 10.39
C VAL A 44 7.79 -3.13 10.06
N VAL A 45 7.42 -1.90 9.71
CA VAL A 45 8.36 -0.82 9.41
C VAL A 45 8.89 -0.24 10.72
N PRO A 46 10.22 -0.17 10.91
CA PRO A 46 10.83 0.43 12.09
C PRO A 46 10.33 1.86 12.33
N PRO A 47 10.00 2.27 13.58
CA PRO A 47 9.44 3.60 13.88
C PRO A 47 10.22 4.76 13.26
N GLN A 48 11.54 4.66 13.21
CA GLN A 48 12.44 5.69 12.67
C GLN A 48 12.26 5.89 11.15
N ARG A 49 11.81 4.85 10.43
CA ARG A 49 11.58 4.89 8.98
C ARG A 49 10.13 5.15 8.59
N GLN A 50 9.19 5.08 9.54
CA GLN A 50 7.75 5.23 9.23
C GLN A 50 7.43 6.58 8.59
N ARG A 51 8.04 7.68 9.07
CA ARG A 51 7.81 9.00 8.50
C ARG A 51 8.19 9.06 7.02
N GLU A 52 9.34 8.53 6.64
CA GLU A 52 9.79 8.48 5.25
C GLU A 52 8.86 7.58 4.42
N PHE A 53 8.58 6.39 4.95
CA PHE A 53 7.73 5.38 4.31
C PHE A 53 6.34 5.91 3.94
N PHE A 54 5.66 6.60 4.87
CA PHE A 54 4.30 7.11 4.65
C PHE A 54 4.26 8.44 3.86
N ASN A 55 5.38 9.14 3.71
CA ASN A 55 5.44 10.40 2.95
C ASN A 55 6.00 10.23 1.53
N ALA A 56 6.59 9.08 1.20
CA ALA A 56 7.14 8.81 -0.13
C ALA A 56 6.08 8.87 -1.24
N SER A 57 6.47 9.28 -2.45
CA SER A 57 5.62 9.17 -3.64
C SER A 57 5.42 7.71 -4.03
N LEU A 58 4.37 7.36 -4.79
CA LEU A 58 4.09 5.96 -5.17
C LEU A 58 5.30 5.27 -5.82
N LEU A 59 5.97 5.92 -6.76
CA LEU A 59 7.11 5.32 -7.45
C LEU A 59 8.33 5.22 -6.55
N SER A 60 8.69 6.29 -5.83
CA SER A 60 9.79 6.27 -4.85
C SER A 60 9.57 5.16 -3.81
N TRP A 61 8.35 5.07 -3.28
CA TRP A 61 7.95 4.07 -2.30
C TRP A 61 8.11 2.64 -2.82
N LEU A 62 7.73 2.37 -4.08
CA LEU A 62 7.92 1.06 -4.68
C LEU A 62 9.40 0.74 -4.89
N PHE A 63 10.17 1.65 -5.49
CA PHE A 63 11.58 1.41 -5.79
C PHE A 63 12.43 1.24 -4.54
N GLU A 64 12.24 2.09 -3.53
CA GLU A 64 12.99 2.02 -2.27
C GLU A 64 12.74 0.71 -1.53
N ASN A 65 11.50 0.24 -1.51
CA ASN A 65 11.17 -0.97 -0.75
C ASN A 65 11.43 -2.27 -1.52
N LEU A 66 11.28 -2.28 -2.85
CA LEU A 66 11.60 -3.45 -3.68
C LEU A 66 13.10 -3.60 -3.93
N GLY A 67 13.87 -2.51 -3.88
CA GLY A 67 15.33 -2.53 -4.04
C GLY A 67 16.10 -2.70 -2.73
N HIS A 68 15.42 -2.85 -1.60
CA HIS A 68 16.04 -2.94 -0.28
C HIS A 68 16.06 -4.39 0.22
N ASP A 69 17.23 -5.01 0.14
CA ASP A 69 17.47 -6.41 0.53
C ASP A 69 17.94 -6.55 1.98
N ALA A 70 17.33 -5.80 2.90
CA ALA A 70 17.59 -6.02 4.32
C ALA A 70 17.09 -7.40 4.75
N ASP A 71 17.93 -8.11 5.51
CA ASP A 71 17.55 -9.37 6.15
C ASP A 71 16.57 -9.12 7.30
N MET A 72 15.46 -9.84 7.28
CA MET A 72 14.39 -9.82 8.28
C MET A 72 14.37 -11.11 9.11
N GLY A 73 15.53 -11.75 9.30
CA GLY A 73 15.67 -12.98 10.09
C GLY A 73 15.34 -14.22 9.26
N GLY A 74 15.89 -14.32 8.05
CA GLY A 74 15.75 -15.48 7.17
C GLY A 74 14.92 -15.24 5.91
N TYR A 75 14.48 -14.00 5.68
CA TYR A 75 13.87 -13.57 4.42
C TYR A 75 14.20 -12.11 4.12
N LEU A 76 14.14 -11.73 2.85
CA LEU A 76 14.45 -10.38 2.39
C LEU A 76 13.24 -9.45 2.58
N TRP A 77 13.52 -8.22 3.02
CA TRP A 77 12.51 -7.15 3.11
C TRP A 77 11.78 -6.93 1.79
N SER A 78 12.50 -6.87 0.68
CA SER A 78 11.96 -6.71 -0.68
C SER A 78 10.88 -7.77 -1.01
N THR A 79 11.12 -9.02 -0.60
CA THR A 79 10.16 -10.12 -0.79
C THR A 79 8.93 -9.96 0.10
N PHE A 80 9.12 -9.65 1.38
CA PHE A 80 8.00 -9.40 2.30
C PHE A 80 7.13 -8.24 1.82
N PHE A 81 7.77 -7.13 1.44
CA PHE A 81 7.11 -5.94 0.93
C PHE A 81 6.30 -6.25 -0.34
N ALA A 82 6.90 -6.95 -1.31
CA ALA A 82 6.21 -7.34 -2.54
C ALA A 82 4.97 -8.19 -2.25
N MET A 83 5.09 -9.15 -1.32
CA MET A 83 3.98 -10.01 -0.91
C MET A 83 2.86 -9.22 -0.20
N ALA A 84 3.21 -8.34 0.72
CA ALA A 84 2.23 -7.50 1.42
C ALA A 84 1.52 -6.53 0.46
N ALA A 85 2.24 -5.90 -0.46
CA ALA A 85 1.65 -5.05 -1.50
C ALA A 85 0.72 -5.85 -2.44
N TRP A 86 1.13 -7.06 -2.84
CA TRP A 86 0.29 -7.95 -3.63
C TRP A 86 -1.01 -8.33 -2.92
N TRP A 87 -0.95 -8.69 -1.64
CA TRP A 87 -2.14 -9.02 -0.85
C TRP A 87 -3.04 -7.79 -0.65
N GLY A 88 -2.47 -6.62 -0.35
CA GLY A 88 -3.23 -5.36 -0.28
C GLY A 88 -3.96 -5.07 -1.59
N TRP A 89 -3.32 -5.29 -2.73
CA TRP A 89 -3.96 -5.17 -4.04
C TRP A 89 -5.06 -6.22 -4.27
N LYS A 90 -4.87 -7.46 -3.81
CA LYS A 90 -5.83 -8.55 -3.99
C LYS A 90 -7.09 -8.37 -3.12
N TRP A 91 -6.98 -7.75 -1.95
CA TRP A 91 -8.07 -7.59 -0.98
C TRP A 91 -8.97 -6.36 -1.17
N ARG A 92 -8.84 -5.62 -2.28
CA ARG A 92 -9.74 -4.49 -2.63
C ARG A 92 -11.15 -4.92 -3.07
N CYS A 93 -11.77 -5.86 -2.35
CA CYS A 93 -13.12 -6.32 -2.66
C CYS A 93 -14.08 -5.15 -2.91
#